data_AF-A0A3D9DX79-F1
#
_entry.id   AF-A0A3D9DX79-F1
#
_cell.length_a   1.000
_cell.length_b   1.000
_cell.length_c   1.000
_cell.angle_alpha   90.00
_cell.angle_beta   90.00
_cell.angle_gamma   90.00
#
_symmetry.space_group_name_H-M   'P 1'
#
loop_
_entity.id
_entity.type
_entity.pdbx_description
1 polymer ?
#
loop_
_entity_poly.entity_id
_entity_poly.type
_entity_poly.pdbx_seq_one_letter_code
_entity_poly.pdbx_strand_id
1 'polypeptide(L)'
;MEKKDLYKLGFSDNKKFNFIMNGLEYWTESGLLKSKVGGAAKIFEDHYANFLWETSNGDFNKLKKLISFSGTKNTLFISYLSTFLYVKLKTNSAEELVCKGHKSKKSLIDLTDNYLISFECYKLLCEKKIPDIQDIKKIKEDLMSFRSQRNDFVLKEEIQRFLKWPTSEAPKSLQELREITWISNGVLDSFGYHVGEKGVELLKRRLILDKLVNADLESRGVQKKYVEQWGKPGTMGRLMKMGNTISSLCRNIKRRDGDFAKAIADWESDMEYLKIEYFDYTDKRINDRWRERKIVFVKELYGA
;
A
#
# COMPACT_ATOMS: atom_id res chain seq x y z
N MET A 1 -26.67 12.12 -6.86
CA MET A 1 -25.78 11.29 -7.70
C MET A 1 -26.22 9.84 -7.51
N GLU A 2 -26.88 9.25 -8.50
CA GLU A 2 -27.52 7.93 -8.36
C GLU A 2 -26.48 6.79 -8.43
N LYS A 3 -26.73 5.69 -7.72
CA LYS A 3 -25.93 4.43 -7.73
C LYS A 3 -25.67 3.84 -9.13
N LYS A 4 -26.27 4.38 -10.20
CA LYS A 4 -26.14 3.93 -11.59
C LYS A 4 -24.93 4.52 -12.33
N ASP A 5 -24.25 5.52 -11.78
CA ASP A 5 -23.15 6.21 -12.48
C ASP A 5 -21.75 5.60 -12.25
N LEU A 6 -21.60 4.64 -11.33
CA LEU A 6 -20.34 3.92 -11.09
C LEU A 6 -20.00 2.86 -12.17
N TYR A 7 -20.91 2.59 -13.10
CA TYR A 7 -20.77 1.53 -14.12
C TYR A 7 -20.19 1.99 -15.47
N LYS A 8 -19.89 3.29 -15.64
CA LYS A 8 -19.50 3.85 -16.95
C LYS A 8 -18.03 3.73 -17.34
N LEU A 9 -17.17 3.09 -16.53
CA LEU A 9 -15.78 2.81 -16.92
C LEU A 9 -15.41 1.33 -16.73
N GLY A 10 -15.91 0.47 -17.63
CA GLY A 10 -14.96 -0.29 -18.46
C GLY A 10 -14.74 -1.78 -18.24
N PHE A 11 -15.64 -2.57 -17.65
CA PHE A 11 -15.44 -4.03 -17.51
C PHE A 11 -16.64 -4.95 -17.82
N SER A 12 -17.80 -4.40 -18.16
CA SER A 12 -18.96 -5.21 -18.58
C SER A 12 -18.77 -5.88 -19.95
N ASP A 13 -17.77 -5.45 -20.72
CA ASP A 13 -17.48 -5.99 -22.05
C ASP A 13 -16.60 -7.24 -21.97
N ASN A 14 -17.18 -8.39 -22.33
CA ASN A 14 -16.47 -9.67 -22.46
C ASN A 14 -15.23 -9.57 -23.37
N LYS A 15 -15.23 -8.66 -24.36
CA LYS A 15 -14.07 -8.44 -25.23
C LYS A 15 -12.89 -7.85 -24.46
N LYS A 16 -13.13 -6.88 -23.56
CA LYS A 16 -12.08 -6.28 -22.72
C LYS A 16 -11.49 -7.27 -21.73
N PHE A 17 -12.34 -8.07 -21.07
CA PHE A 17 -11.87 -9.12 -20.19
C PHE A 17 -11.01 -10.15 -20.95
N ASN A 18 -11.47 -10.60 -22.11
CA ASN A 18 -10.71 -11.53 -22.95
C ASN A 18 -9.38 -10.93 -23.42
N PHE A 19 -9.35 -9.65 -23.80
CA PHE A 19 -8.11 -8.97 -24.17
C PHE A 19 -7.09 -8.98 -23.02
N ILE A 20 -7.53 -8.68 -21.79
CA ILE A 20 -6.66 -8.71 -20.61
C ILE A 20 -6.18 -10.13 -20.30
N MET A 21 -7.06 -11.13 -20.37
CA MET A 21 -6.68 -12.52 -20.15
C MET A 21 -5.66 -13.01 -21.17
N ASN A 22 -5.84 -12.66 -22.46
CA ASN A 22 -4.88 -12.99 -23.51
C ASN A 22 -3.52 -12.26 -23.27
N GLY A 23 -3.56 -11.02 -22.78
CA GLY A 23 -2.35 -10.30 -22.38
C GLY A 23 -1.61 -10.96 -21.22
N LEU A 24 -2.33 -11.47 -20.21
CA LEU A 24 -1.75 -12.24 -19.11
C LEU A 24 -1.13 -13.56 -19.58
N GLU A 25 -1.79 -14.27 -20.48
CA GLU A 25 -1.26 -15.50 -21.10
C GLU A 25 0.05 -15.20 -21.83
N TYR A 26 0.06 -14.16 -22.67
CA TYR A 26 1.26 -13.71 -23.37
C TYR A 26 2.40 -13.31 -22.41
N TRP A 27 2.11 -12.53 -21.35
CA TRP A 27 3.13 -12.14 -20.36
C TRP A 27 3.65 -13.32 -19.56
N THR A 28 2.82 -14.34 -19.35
CA THR A 28 3.21 -15.58 -18.70
C THR A 28 4.16 -16.37 -19.60
N GLU A 29 3.84 -16.54 -20.88
CA GLU A 29 4.68 -17.20 -21.88
C GLU A 29 6.01 -16.47 -22.08
N SER A 30 5.99 -15.14 -21.99
CA SER A 30 7.17 -14.28 -22.12
C SER A 30 8.01 -14.17 -20.84
N GLY A 31 7.61 -14.83 -19.73
CA GLY A 31 8.32 -14.76 -18.44
C GLY A 31 8.26 -13.40 -17.73
N LEU A 32 7.41 -12.48 -18.18
CA LEU A 32 7.24 -11.14 -17.61
C LEU A 32 6.37 -11.14 -16.35
N LEU A 33 5.55 -12.16 -16.16
CA LEU A 33 4.68 -12.30 -15.00
C LEU A 33 5.37 -13.06 -13.87
N LYS A 34 5.54 -12.40 -12.70
CA LYS A 34 6.15 -13.02 -11.50
C LYS A 34 5.38 -14.24 -10.99
N SER A 35 4.06 -14.25 -11.15
CA SER A 35 3.19 -15.35 -10.71
C SER A 35 1.84 -15.26 -11.43
N LYS A 36 1.39 -16.38 -12.02
CA LYS A 36 0.03 -16.49 -12.60
C LYS A 36 -1.05 -16.15 -11.57
N VAL A 37 -0.86 -16.60 -10.34
CA VAL A 37 -1.79 -16.40 -9.23
C VAL A 37 -1.83 -14.92 -8.83
N GLY A 38 -0.67 -14.26 -8.75
CA GLY A 38 -0.59 -12.83 -8.46
C GLY A 38 -1.27 -11.98 -9.54
N GLY A 39 -1.08 -12.32 -10.82
CA GLY A 39 -1.78 -11.67 -11.93
C GLY A 39 -3.30 -11.88 -11.87
N ALA A 40 -3.75 -13.11 -11.60
CA ALA A 40 -5.16 -13.45 -11.46
C ALA A 40 -5.82 -12.71 -10.28
N ALA A 41 -5.13 -12.67 -9.14
CA ALA A 41 -5.57 -11.93 -7.96
C ALA A 41 -5.71 -10.43 -8.25
N LYS A 42 -4.75 -9.84 -8.96
CA LYS A 42 -4.81 -8.41 -9.28
C LYS A 42 -5.99 -8.07 -10.19
N ILE A 43 -6.29 -8.89 -11.19
CA ILE A 43 -7.49 -8.74 -12.03
C ILE A 43 -8.77 -8.85 -11.19
N PHE A 44 -8.82 -9.84 -10.29
CA PHE A 44 -9.97 -9.99 -9.41
C PHE A 44 -10.17 -8.74 -8.54
N GLU A 45 -9.09 -8.22 -7.94
CA GLU A 45 -9.14 -7.04 -7.08
C GLU A 45 -9.59 -5.78 -7.83
N ASP A 46 -8.97 -5.50 -8.99
CA ASP A 46 -9.25 -4.30 -9.78
C ASP A 46 -10.65 -4.32 -10.40
N HIS A 47 -11.26 -5.50 -10.52
CA HIS A 47 -12.56 -5.69 -11.16
C HIS A 47 -13.58 -6.41 -10.28
N TYR A 48 -13.37 -6.34 -8.96
CA TYR A 48 -14.12 -7.09 -7.97
C TYR A 48 -15.64 -6.91 -8.09
N ALA A 49 -16.10 -5.66 -8.22
CA ALA A 49 -17.52 -5.34 -8.34
C ALA A 49 -18.20 -6.06 -9.52
N ASN A 50 -17.47 -6.28 -10.62
CA ASN A 50 -18.00 -6.99 -11.78
C ASN A 50 -18.10 -8.49 -11.52
N PHE A 51 -17.06 -9.09 -10.94
CA PHE A 51 -17.12 -10.48 -10.53
C PHE A 51 -18.26 -10.72 -9.53
N LEU A 52 -18.41 -9.84 -8.55
CA LEU A 52 -19.48 -9.92 -7.56
C LEU A 52 -20.86 -9.83 -8.21
N TRP A 53 -21.05 -8.88 -9.15
CA TRP A 53 -22.30 -8.73 -9.88
C TRP A 53 -22.62 -9.96 -10.73
N GLU A 54 -21.66 -10.46 -11.50
CA GLU A 54 -21.83 -11.64 -12.36
C GLU A 54 -22.14 -12.89 -11.55
N THR A 55 -21.36 -13.17 -10.51
CA THR A 55 -21.58 -14.36 -9.67
C THR A 55 -22.91 -14.29 -8.94
N SER A 56 -23.36 -13.10 -8.52
CA SER A 56 -24.69 -12.90 -7.93
C SER A 56 -25.84 -13.18 -8.90
N ASN A 57 -25.59 -13.04 -10.20
CA ASN A 57 -26.53 -13.38 -11.27
C ASN A 57 -26.37 -14.82 -11.76
N GLY A 58 -25.46 -15.60 -11.18
CA GLY A 58 -25.21 -16.98 -11.57
C GLY A 58 -24.33 -17.13 -12.82
N ASP A 59 -23.71 -16.04 -13.30
CA ASP A 59 -22.68 -16.10 -14.33
C ASP A 59 -21.31 -16.34 -13.68
N PHE A 60 -20.70 -17.48 -14.02
CA PHE A 60 -19.40 -17.89 -13.48
C PHE A 60 -18.33 -17.99 -14.56
N ASN A 61 -18.60 -17.55 -15.79
CA ASN A 61 -17.69 -17.78 -16.92
C ASN A 61 -16.34 -17.07 -16.75
N LYS A 62 -16.35 -15.79 -16.38
CA LYS A 62 -15.11 -15.03 -16.14
C LYS A 62 -14.35 -15.59 -14.95
N LEU A 63 -15.06 -15.95 -13.88
CA LEU A 63 -14.48 -16.55 -12.69
C LEU A 63 -13.77 -17.88 -12.99
N LYS A 64 -14.42 -18.76 -13.75
CA LYS A 64 -13.83 -20.03 -14.20
C LYS A 64 -12.57 -19.78 -15.01
N LYS A 65 -12.61 -18.87 -15.98
CA LYS A 65 -11.45 -18.52 -16.82
C LYS A 65 -10.28 -17.98 -15.98
N LEU A 66 -10.57 -17.13 -15.00
CA LEU A 66 -9.57 -16.59 -14.09
C LEU A 66 -8.90 -17.69 -13.24
N ILE A 67 -9.70 -18.63 -12.71
CA ILE A 67 -9.20 -19.75 -11.91
C ILE A 67 -8.36 -20.69 -12.76
N SER A 68 -8.82 -21.04 -13.97
CA SER A 68 -8.06 -21.86 -14.91
C SER A 68 -6.69 -21.26 -15.21
N PHE A 69 -6.62 -19.94 -15.45
CA PHE A 69 -5.36 -19.24 -15.66
C PHE A 69 -4.42 -19.31 -14.43
N SER A 70 -4.97 -19.11 -13.22
CA SER A 70 -4.19 -19.14 -11.97
C SER A 70 -3.70 -20.55 -11.59
N GLY A 71 -4.31 -21.59 -12.17
CA GLY A 71 -4.12 -22.99 -11.81
C GLY A 71 -5.23 -23.49 -10.88
N THR A 72 -6.01 -24.46 -11.36
CA THR A 72 -7.16 -25.05 -10.64
C THR A 72 -6.79 -25.76 -9.33
N LYS A 73 -5.51 -26.03 -9.10
CA LYS A 73 -4.97 -26.64 -7.87
C LYS A 73 -4.56 -25.60 -6.82
N ASN A 74 -4.67 -24.29 -7.10
CA ASN A 74 -4.31 -23.25 -6.13
C ASN A 74 -5.42 -23.07 -5.08
N THR A 75 -5.40 -23.93 -4.07
CA THR A 75 -6.40 -23.95 -3.00
C THR A 75 -6.49 -22.64 -2.22
N LEU A 76 -5.37 -21.93 -2.05
CA LEU A 76 -5.33 -20.64 -1.37
C LEU A 76 -6.06 -19.54 -2.16
N PHE A 77 -5.82 -19.46 -3.46
CA PHE A 77 -6.51 -18.51 -4.34
C PHE A 77 -8.00 -18.85 -4.52
N ILE A 78 -8.33 -20.14 -4.63
CA ILE A 78 -9.72 -20.60 -4.64
C ILE A 78 -10.42 -20.24 -3.33
N SER A 79 -9.73 -20.40 -2.20
CA SER A 79 -10.23 -19.99 -0.89
C SER A 79 -10.46 -18.49 -0.84
N TYR A 80 -9.50 -17.68 -1.29
CA TYR A 80 -9.62 -16.23 -1.42
C TYR A 80 -10.86 -15.81 -2.21
N LEU A 81 -11.02 -16.35 -3.43
CA LEU A 81 -12.19 -16.05 -4.27
C LEU A 81 -13.50 -16.49 -3.60
N SER A 82 -13.53 -17.68 -2.99
CA SER A 82 -14.73 -18.18 -2.30
C SER A 82 -15.16 -17.28 -1.14
N THR A 83 -14.18 -16.75 -0.41
CA THR A 83 -14.39 -15.83 0.71
C THR A 83 -15.05 -14.52 0.25
N PHE A 84 -14.67 -14.00 -0.92
CA PHE A 84 -15.13 -12.70 -1.40
C PHE A 84 -16.28 -12.74 -2.41
N LEU A 85 -16.55 -13.87 -3.07
CA LEU A 85 -17.56 -13.96 -4.14
C LEU A 85 -18.86 -14.68 -3.78
N TYR A 86 -19.01 -15.13 -2.53
CA TYR A 86 -20.21 -15.88 -2.09
C TYR A 86 -20.53 -17.07 -3.00
N VAL A 87 -19.48 -17.75 -3.43
CA VAL A 87 -19.51 -18.93 -4.28
C VAL A 87 -18.85 -20.08 -3.57
N LYS A 88 -19.50 -21.24 -3.60
CA LYS A 88 -18.85 -22.49 -3.22
C LYS A 88 -18.07 -23.00 -4.42
N LEU A 89 -16.74 -22.90 -4.33
CA LEU A 89 -15.83 -23.47 -5.31
C LEU A 89 -15.41 -24.85 -4.83
N LYS A 90 -15.61 -25.87 -5.67
CA LYS A 90 -15.09 -27.23 -5.45
C LYS A 90 -14.41 -27.71 -6.71
N THR A 91 -13.25 -28.34 -6.53
CA THR A 91 -12.63 -29.20 -7.54
C THR A 91 -13.30 -30.57 -7.44
N ASN A 92 -13.91 -31.07 -8.52
CA ASN A 92 -14.35 -32.47 -8.56
C ASN A 92 -13.18 -33.40 -8.94
N SER A 93 -13.39 -34.71 -8.88
CA SER A 93 -12.39 -35.73 -9.23
C SER A 93 -11.95 -35.71 -10.69
N ALA A 94 -12.65 -34.96 -11.55
CA ALA A 94 -12.35 -34.78 -12.98
C ALA A 94 -11.63 -33.44 -13.28
N GLU A 95 -11.08 -32.77 -12.25
CA GLU A 95 -10.43 -31.45 -12.33
C GLU A 95 -11.35 -30.30 -12.79
N GLU A 96 -12.65 -30.52 -12.93
CA GLU A 96 -13.62 -29.47 -13.25
C GLU A 96 -14.01 -28.66 -12.01
N LEU A 97 -14.03 -27.34 -12.17
CA LEU A 97 -14.44 -26.40 -11.14
C LEU A 97 -15.96 -26.24 -11.12
N VAL A 98 -16.58 -26.64 -10.02
CA VAL A 98 -18.01 -26.42 -9.76
C VAL A 98 -18.16 -25.14 -8.95
N CYS A 99 -18.87 -24.16 -9.51
CA CYS A 99 -19.27 -22.92 -8.83
C CYS A 99 -20.75 -23.02 -8.46
N LYS A 100 -21.10 -22.84 -7.18
CA LYS A 100 -22.49 -22.71 -6.74
C LYS A 100 -22.67 -21.43 -5.95
N GLY A 101 -23.58 -20.56 -6.41
CA GLY A 101 -23.99 -19.38 -5.65
C GLY A 101 -24.75 -19.76 -4.40
N HIS A 102 -24.64 -18.96 -3.34
CA HIS A 102 -25.41 -19.14 -2.13
C HIS A 102 -26.74 -18.33 -2.17
N LYS A 103 -27.72 -18.68 -1.32
CA LYS A 103 -29.14 -18.28 -1.48
C LYS A 103 -29.51 -16.85 -1.04
N SER A 104 -28.73 -16.13 -0.23
CA SER A 104 -29.15 -14.81 0.28
C SER A 104 -28.50 -13.63 -0.46
N LYS A 105 -29.21 -13.04 -1.43
CA LYS A 105 -28.71 -11.95 -2.31
C LYS A 105 -28.54 -10.57 -1.63
N LYS A 106 -29.26 -10.26 -0.55
CA LYS A 106 -29.51 -8.85 -0.15
C LYS A 106 -28.62 -8.30 0.97
N SER A 107 -28.12 -9.10 1.91
CA SER A 107 -27.29 -8.57 3.03
C SER A 107 -25.78 -8.61 2.78
N LEU A 108 -25.33 -9.32 1.73
CA LEU A 108 -23.90 -9.62 1.51
C LEU A 108 -23.20 -8.69 0.51
N ILE A 109 -23.90 -8.16 -0.49
CA ILE A 109 -23.31 -7.18 -1.43
C ILE A 109 -22.81 -5.94 -0.68
N ASP A 110 -23.55 -5.51 0.35
CA ASP A 110 -23.15 -4.42 1.25
C ASP A 110 -21.94 -4.79 2.16
N LEU A 111 -21.73 -6.08 2.42
CA LEU A 111 -20.61 -6.62 3.22
C LEU A 111 -19.34 -6.89 2.41
N THR A 112 -19.41 -6.96 1.08
CA THR A 112 -18.29 -7.36 0.24
C THR A 112 -17.57 -6.17 -0.39
N ASP A 113 -18.30 -5.24 -0.99
CA ASP A 113 -17.72 -4.07 -1.68
C ASP A 113 -16.86 -3.21 -0.75
N ASN A 114 -17.21 -3.19 0.53
CA ASN A 114 -16.48 -2.44 1.54
C ASN A 114 -15.41 -3.25 2.25
N TYR A 115 -15.13 -4.52 1.93
CA TYR A 115 -14.29 -5.39 2.78
C TYR A 115 -13.24 -6.23 2.05
N LEU A 116 -13.13 -6.10 0.72
CA LEU A 116 -12.04 -6.73 -0.03
C LEU A 116 -10.65 -6.31 0.51
N ILE A 117 -9.79 -7.29 0.72
CA ILE A 117 -8.35 -7.14 0.99
C ILE A 117 -7.56 -7.76 -0.15
N SER A 118 -6.30 -7.36 -0.32
CA SER A 118 -5.46 -7.95 -1.37
C SER A 118 -5.16 -9.43 -1.08
N PHE A 119 -4.87 -10.18 -2.14
CA PHE A 119 -4.52 -11.60 -2.03
C PHE A 119 -3.27 -11.83 -1.18
N GLU A 120 -2.30 -10.91 -1.20
CA GLU A 120 -1.11 -11.00 -0.34
C GLU A 120 -1.48 -10.82 1.13
N CYS A 121 -2.38 -9.88 1.47
CA CYS A 121 -2.89 -9.75 2.83
C CYS A 121 -3.65 -11.01 3.26
N TYR A 122 -4.48 -11.57 2.37
CA TYR A 122 -5.22 -12.80 2.64
C TYR A 122 -4.29 -13.99 2.88
N LYS A 123 -3.25 -14.14 2.05
CA LYS A 123 -2.23 -15.18 2.20
C LYS A 123 -1.58 -15.15 3.58
N LEU A 124 -1.21 -13.95 4.06
CA LEU A 124 -0.64 -13.78 5.40
C LEU A 124 -1.61 -14.17 6.52
N LEU A 125 -2.91 -13.87 6.37
CA LEU A 125 -3.92 -14.27 7.34
C LEU A 125 -4.08 -15.80 7.38
N CYS A 126 -4.05 -16.45 6.21
CA CYS A 126 -4.18 -17.90 6.06
C CYS A 126 -3.03 -18.71 6.66
N GLU A 127 -1.86 -18.12 6.93
CA GLU A 127 -0.76 -18.80 7.62
C GLU A 127 -1.16 -19.28 9.03
N LYS A 128 -2.15 -18.62 9.65
CA LYS A 128 -2.66 -18.99 10.99
C LYS A 128 -4.01 -19.69 10.94
N LYS A 129 -4.93 -19.20 10.11
CA LYS A 129 -6.28 -19.76 9.90
C LYS A 129 -6.88 -19.13 8.64
N ILE A 130 -7.64 -19.89 7.85
CA ILE A 130 -8.44 -19.31 6.76
C ILE A 130 -9.53 -18.41 7.38
N PRO A 131 -9.48 -17.08 7.19
CA PRO A 131 -10.47 -16.19 7.77
C PRO A 131 -11.77 -16.28 6.97
N ASP A 132 -12.89 -16.42 7.68
CA ASP A 132 -14.20 -16.29 7.03
C ASP A 132 -14.61 -14.82 6.86
N ILE A 133 -15.76 -14.57 6.24
CA ILE A 133 -16.25 -13.21 6.00
C ILE A 133 -16.54 -12.45 7.30
N GLN A 134 -16.88 -13.14 8.39
CA GLN A 134 -17.07 -12.51 9.71
C GLN A 134 -15.72 -12.18 10.35
N ASP A 135 -14.70 -13.04 10.19
CA ASP A 135 -13.33 -12.74 10.57
C ASP A 135 -12.83 -11.49 9.82
N ILE A 136 -13.06 -11.38 8.51
CA ILE A 136 -12.68 -10.22 7.69
C ILE A 136 -13.49 -8.98 8.06
N LYS A 137 -14.81 -9.13 8.26
CA LYS A 137 -15.68 -8.06 8.70
C LYS A 137 -15.21 -7.52 10.04
N LYS A 138 -14.96 -8.41 11.01
CA LYS A 138 -14.43 -8.06 12.33
C LYS A 138 -13.05 -7.43 12.22
N ILE A 139 -12.12 -7.98 11.44
CA ILE A 139 -10.80 -7.37 11.19
C ILE A 139 -10.98 -5.96 10.64
N LYS A 140 -11.89 -5.74 9.70
CA LYS A 140 -12.08 -4.41 9.11
C LYS A 140 -12.88 -3.48 10.00
N GLU A 141 -13.86 -3.96 10.75
CA GLU A 141 -14.57 -3.21 11.78
C GLU A 141 -13.62 -2.85 12.92
N ASP A 142 -12.70 -3.73 13.28
CA ASP A 142 -11.62 -3.49 14.21
C ASP A 142 -10.65 -2.46 13.63
N LEU A 143 -10.26 -2.54 12.34
CA LEU A 143 -9.44 -1.54 11.63
C LEU A 143 -10.16 -0.18 11.45
N MET A 144 -11.47 -0.18 11.22
CA MET A 144 -12.29 1.02 11.00
C MET A 144 -12.72 1.67 12.32
N SER A 145 -13.00 0.88 13.35
CA SER A 145 -13.19 1.36 14.73
C SER A 145 -11.85 1.87 15.29
N PHE A 146 -10.72 1.23 14.97
CA PHE A 146 -9.36 1.73 15.22
C PHE A 146 -9.13 3.12 14.61
N ARG A 147 -9.66 3.38 13.42
CA ARG A 147 -9.59 4.71 12.77
C ARG A 147 -10.41 5.77 13.50
N SER A 148 -11.49 5.36 14.18
CA SER A 148 -12.44 6.28 14.83
C SER A 148 -12.15 6.52 16.31
N GLN A 149 -11.42 5.62 16.99
CA GLN A 149 -11.14 5.71 18.41
C GLN A 149 -9.63 5.59 18.65
N ARG A 150 -9.03 6.67 19.15
CA ARG A 150 -7.63 6.72 19.58
C ARG A 150 -7.29 5.54 20.52
N ASN A 151 -6.55 4.54 20.01
CA ASN A 151 -5.29 4.06 20.58
C ASN A 151 -4.59 3.10 19.60
N ASP A 152 -3.87 3.77 18.71
CA ASP A 152 -2.92 3.40 17.65
C ASP A 152 -1.82 2.36 18.00
N PHE A 153 -1.91 1.62 19.11
CA PHE A 153 -0.79 0.83 19.64
C PHE A 153 -0.65 -0.54 18.98
N VAL A 154 -1.71 -1.35 18.98
CA VAL A 154 -1.66 -2.76 18.54
C VAL A 154 -1.52 -2.89 17.02
N LEU A 155 -2.20 -2.03 16.27
CA LEU A 155 -2.12 -2.04 14.80
C LEU A 155 -0.76 -1.53 14.28
N LYS A 156 -0.14 -0.55 14.97
CA LYS A 156 1.19 -0.07 14.58
C LYS A 156 2.28 -1.10 14.86
N GLU A 157 2.22 -1.80 15.99
CA GLU A 157 3.17 -2.86 16.31
C GLU A 157 3.07 -4.03 15.30
N GLU A 158 1.86 -4.47 14.94
CA GLU A 158 1.69 -5.52 13.93
C GLU A 158 2.10 -5.05 12.52
N ILE A 159 1.78 -3.81 12.11
CA ILE A 159 2.23 -3.26 10.81
C ILE A 159 3.77 -3.09 10.78
N GLN A 160 4.42 -2.71 11.88
CA GLN A 160 5.88 -2.65 12.01
C GLN A 160 6.54 -4.02 11.83
N ARG A 161 5.88 -5.13 12.23
CA ARG A 161 6.40 -6.49 11.98
C ARG A 161 6.47 -6.84 10.50
N PHE A 162 5.64 -6.24 9.66
CA PHE A 162 5.60 -6.49 8.22
C PHE A 162 6.33 -5.45 7.37
N LEU A 163 6.60 -4.26 7.91
CA LEU A 163 7.28 -3.17 7.20
C LEU A 163 8.71 -3.01 7.73
N LYS A 164 9.69 -3.08 6.83
CA LYS A 164 11.08 -2.72 7.18
C LYS A 164 11.26 -1.22 6.98
N TRP A 165 11.71 -0.52 8.03
CA TRP A 165 12.13 0.86 7.89
C TRP A 165 13.26 0.97 6.84
N PRO A 166 13.21 1.92 5.90
CA PRO A 166 14.26 2.09 4.89
C PRO A 166 15.62 2.40 5.55
N THR A 167 16.70 1.88 4.96
CA THR A 167 18.06 2.07 5.49
C THR A 167 18.92 2.92 4.54
N SER A 168 19.80 3.75 5.11
CA SER A 168 20.84 4.49 4.38
C SER A 168 22.08 3.64 4.10
N GLU A 169 22.08 2.37 4.47
CA GLU A 169 23.21 1.47 4.23
C GLU A 169 23.44 1.27 2.73
N ALA A 170 24.68 1.49 2.32
CA ALA A 170 25.11 1.42 0.93
C ALA A 170 26.21 0.35 0.78
N PRO A 171 25.88 -0.95 0.87
CA PRO A 171 26.86 -2.02 0.76
C PRO A 171 27.55 -1.99 -0.60
N LYS A 172 28.86 -2.30 -0.60
CA LYS A 172 29.73 -2.22 -1.78
C LYS A 172 29.27 -3.10 -2.95
N SER A 173 28.55 -4.19 -2.69
CA SER A 173 28.06 -5.14 -3.71
C SER A 173 26.93 -4.62 -4.61
N LEU A 174 26.41 -3.40 -4.38
CA LEU A 174 25.33 -2.79 -5.15
C LEU A 174 25.75 -1.51 -5.91
N GLN A 175 27.04 -1.38 -6.24
CA GLN A 175 27.59 -0.21 -6.94
C GLN A 175 27.05 -0.01 -8.36
N GLU A 176 26.51 -1.05 -9.01
CA GLU A 176 26.08 -1.00 -10.42
C GLU A 176 24.65 -0.47 -10.66
N LEU A 177 23.94 0.02 -9.64
CA LEU A 177 22.61 0.59 -9.85
C LEU A 177 22.71 1.93 -10.58
N ARG A 178 22.34 1.89 -11.86
CA ARG A 178 22.33 3.00 -12.83
C ARG A 178 21.70 4.27 -12.27
N GLU A 179 22.25 5.40 -12.73
CA GLU A 179 21.81 6.76 -12.43
C GLU A 179 20.29 6.89 -12.43
N ILE A 180 19.73 7.16 -11.25
CA ILE A 180 18.35 7.62 -11.12
C ILE A 180 18.31 9.00 -11.75
N THR A 181 17.48 9.15 -12.80
CA THR A 181 17.16 10.44 -13.41
C THR A 181 16.69 11.40 -12.33
N TRP A 182 17.49 12.45 -12.09
CA TRP A 182 17.15 13.52 -11.18
C TRP A 182 15.91 14.22 -11.72
N ILE A 183 14.76 14.02 -11.08
CA ILE A 183 13.60 14.89 -11.31
C ILE A 183 13.99 16.24 -10.70
N SER A 184 14.10 17.26 -11.55
CA SER A 184 14.72 18.55 -11.19
C SER A 184 14.02 19.29 -10.04
N ASN A 185 12.79 18.92 -9.65
CA ASN A 185 12.09 19.42 -8.47
C ASN A 185 11.27 18.29 -7.80
N GLY A 186 11.84 17.63 -6.79
CA GLY A 186 11.15 16.58 -6.02
C GLY A 186 10.17 17.14 -4.98
N VAL A 187 9.27 16.33 -4.43
CA VAL A 187 8.31 16.80 -3.40
C VAL A 187 9.02 17.39 -2.17
N LEU A 188 10.12 16.80 -1.72
CA LEU A 188 10.92 17.35 -0.61
C LEU A 188 11.41 18.78 -0.92
N ASP A 189 11.97 18.96 -2.11
CA ASP A 189 12.47 20.25 -2.60
C ASP A 189 11.36 21.30 -2.67
N SER A 190 10.16 20.93 -3.13
CA SER A 190 8.98 21.82 -3.18
C SER A 190 8.47 22.27 -1.80
N PHE A 191 8.92 21.63 -0.71
CA PHE A 191 8.67 22.04 0.67
C PHE A 191 9.86 22.77 1.29
N GLY A 192 10.92 23.04 0.52
CA GLY A 192 12.15 23.70 0.97
C GLY A 192 13.07 22.81 1.80
N TYR A 193 12.95 21.49 1.66
CA TYR A 193 13.81 20.54 2.36
C TYR A 193 15.18 20.42 1.67
N HIS A 194 16.22 20.91 2.34
CA HIS A 194 17.61 20.81 1.89
C HIS A 194 18.53 20.43 3.05
N VAL A 195 19.57 19.65 2.77
CA VAL A 195 20.57 19.16 3.73
C VAL A 195 21.99 19.58 3.34
N GLY A 196 22.96 19.37 4.23
CA GLY A 196 24.38 19.63 3.97
C GLY A 196 24.77 21.07 4.29
N GLU A 197 25.92 21.51 3.77
CA GLU A 197 26.51 22.81 4.15
C GLU A 197 25.61 24.02 3.85
N LYS A 198 24.84 23.94 2.77
CA LYS A 198 23.86 24.96 2.36
C LYS A 198 22.42 24.55 2.68
N GLY A 199 22.24 23.52 3.51
CA GLY A 199 20.94 23.02 3.92
C GLY A 199 20.26 23.93 4.93
N VAL A 200 18.99 23.63 5.22
CA VAL A 200 18.27 24.27 6.31
C VAL A 200 18.60 23.60 7.65
N GLU A 201 18.46 24.36 8.75
CA GLU A 201 18.74 23.89 10.10
C GLU A 201 17.87 22.69 10.51
N LEU A 202 18.41 21.85 11.41
CA LEU A 202 17.79 20.61 11.88
C LEU A 202 16.31 20.75 12.25
N LEU A 203 15.97 21.76 13.06
CA LEU A 203 14.60 21.95 13.53
C LEU A 203 13.67 22.35 12.39
N LYS A 204 14.15 23.18 11.46
CA LYS A 204 13.39 23.58 10.29
C LYS A 204 13.18 22.39 9.34
N ARG A 205 14.18 21.52 9.15
CA ARG A 205 14.03 20.26 8.41
C ARG A 205 12.95 19.38 9.00
N ARG A 206 13.00 19.13 10.31
CA ARG A 206 12.00 18.30 10.99
C ARG A 206 10.58 18.89 10.90
N LEU A 207 10.44 20.21 11.03
CA LEU A 207 9.16 20.90 10.81
C LEU A 207 8.64 20.75 9.37
N ILE A 208 9.54 20.82 8.38
CA ILE A 208 9.19 20.56 6.98
C ILE A 208 8.71 19.13 6.80
N LEU A 209 9.40 18.15 7.39
CA LEU A 209 9.03 16.75 7.34
C LEU A 209 7.67 16.50 8.01
N ASP A 210 7.40 17.09 9.18
CA ASP A 210 6.10 16.99 9.86
C ASP A 210 4.96 17.54 9.01
N LYS A 211 5.19 18.70 8.37
CA LYS A 211 4.24 19.29 7.43
C LYS A 211 4.01 18.36 6.26
N LEU A 212 5.07 17.79 5.69
CA LEU A 212 4.99 16.91 4.53
C LEU A 212 4.25 15.59 4.82
N VAL A 213 4.38 15.02 6.02
CA VAL A 213 3.59 13.84 6.42
C VAL A 213 2.09 14.13 6.33
N ASN A 214 1.66 15.35 6.67
CA ASN A 214 0.24 15.71 6.80
C ASN A 214 -0.30 16.58 5.66
N ALA A 215 0.54 17.00 4.72
CA ALA A 215 0.14 17.91 3.66
C ALA A 215 -0.66 17.21 2.56
N ASP A 216 -1.68 17.91 2.05
CA ASP A 216 -2.30 17.58 0.77
C ASP A 216 -1.40 18.04 -0.37
N LEU A 217 -0.93 17.08 -1.17
CA LEU A 217 0.00 17.29 -2.28
C LEU A 217 -0.70 17.56 -3.60
N GLU A 218 -2.00 17.25 -3.73
CA GLU A 218 -2.77 17.47 -4.97
C GLU A 218 -2.90 18.97 -5.27
N SER A 219 -2.90 19.80 -4.23
CA SER A 219 -2.99 21.27 -4.32
C SER A 219 -1.72 21.97 -4.78
N ARG A 220 -0.58 21.27 -4.96
CA ARG A 220 0.74 21.90 -5.13
C ARG A 220 1.28 21.92 -6.57
N GLY A 221 0.45 21.64 -7.58
CA GLY A 221 0.84 21.76 -8.99
C GLY A 221 1.85 20.72 -9.48
N VAL A 222 2.09 19.67 -8.68
CA VAL A 222 2.94 18.53 -9.05
C VAL A 222 2.13 17.53 -9.89
N GLN A 223 2.76 16.86 -10.86
CA GLN A 223 2.06 15.91 -11.74
C GLN A 223 1.30 14.85 -10.94
N LYS A 224 0.00 14.70 -11.21
CA LYS A 224 -0.93 13.84 -10.46
C LYS A 224 -0.41 12.40 -10.26
N LYS A 225 0.11 11.77 -11.31
CA LYS A 225 0.69 10.42 -11.26
C LYS A 225 1.92 10.31 -10.34
N TYR A 226 2.68 11.39 -10.18
CA TYR A 226 3.82 11.43 -9.27
C TYR A 226 3.36 11.64 -7.82
N VAL A 227 2.34 12.49 -7.59
CA VAL A 227 1.71 12.71 -6.27
C VAL A 227 1.06 11.44 -5.71
N GLU A 228 0.40 10.63 -6.55
CA GLU A 228 -0.23 9.37 -6.16
C GLU A 228 0.78 8.40 -5.49
N GLN A 229 2.06 8.45 -5.88
CA GLN A 229 3.11 7.62 -5.28
C GLN A 229 3.48 8.03 -3.84
N TRP A 230 3.12 9.24 -3.42
CA TRP A 230 3.36 9.74 -2.07
C TRP A 230 2.26 9.36 -1.08
N GLY A 231 1.19 8.72 -1.53
CA GLY A 231 0.09 8.32 -0.66
C GLY A 231 -0.67 9.50 -0.04
N LYS A 232 -1.73 9.18 0.69
CA LYS A 232 -2.60 10.18 1.32
C LYS A 232 -1.95 10.82 2.56
N PRO A 233 -2.37 12.04 2.94
CA PRO A 233 -1.91 12.68 4.17
C PRO A 233 -2.04 11.79 5.41
N GLY A 234 -1.04 11.80 6.29
CA GLY A 234 -1.05 11.09 7.58
C GLY A 234 -1.01 9.56 7.48
N THR A 235 -0.76 8.99 6.31
CA THR A 235 -0.74 7.53 6.12
C THR A 235 0.64 6.92 6.24
N MET A 236 0.71 5.63 6.60
CA MET A 236 1.96 4.85 6.57
C MET A 236 2.60 4.85 5.17
N GLY A 237 1.80 4.86 4.10
CA GLY A 237 2.31 4.98 2.72
C GLY A 237 3.08 6.28 2.49
N ARG A 238 2.60 7.41 3.04
CA ARG A 238 3.30 8.69 3.01
C ARG A 238 4.63 8.64 3.75
N LEU A 239 4.61 8.10 4.97
CA LEU A 239 5.82 7.96 5.79
C LEU A 239 6.87 7.07 5.10
N MET A 240 6.44 5.93 4.56
CA MET A 240 7.33 5.01 3.85
C MET A 240 7.88 5.61 2.56
N LYS A 241 7.10 6.39 1.79
CA LYS A 241 7.62 7.08 0.61
C LYS A 241 8.67 8.12 1.01
N MET A 242 8.44 8.88 2.08
CA MET A 242 9.41 9.84 2.60
C MET A 242 10.72 9.15 3.01
N GLY A 243 10.64 8.11 3.86
CA GLY A 243 11.81 7.34 4.29
C GLY A 243 12.57 6.73 3.11
N ASN A 244 11.87 6.14 2.15
CA ASN A 244 12.51 5.57 0.95
C ASN A 244 13.17 6.62 0.06
N THR A 245 12.60 7.82 -0.02
CA THR A 245 13.16 8.90 -0.83
C THR A 245 14.45 9.41 -0.18
N ILE A 246 14.41 9.71 1.12
CA ILE A 246 15.59 10.18 1.88
C ILE A 246 16.68 9.11 1.90
N SER A 247 16.35 7.84 2.16
CA SER A 247 17.32 6.75 2.17
C SER A 247 17.97 6.54 0.80
N SER A 248 17.23 6.73 -0.28
CA SER A 248 17.78 6.64 -1.65
C SER A 248 18.70 7.82 -1.96
N LEU A 249 18.33 9.05 -1.56
CA LEU A 249 19.22 10.22 -1.68
C LEU A 249 20.53 9.99 -0.92
N CYS A 250 20.44 9.53 0.33
CA CYS A 250 21.60 9.25 1.17
C CYS A 250 22.50 8.15 0.57
N ARG A 251 21.91 7.02 0.14
CA ARG A 251 22.68 5.92 -0.48
C ARG A 251 23.35 6.35 -1.78
N ASN A 252 22.68 7.16 -2.58
CA ASN A 252 23.24 7.64 -3.85
C ASN A 252 24.44 8.57 -3.60
N ILE A 253 24.33 9.47 -2.62
CA ILE A 253 25.44 10.35 -2.25
C ILE A 253 26.60 9.58 -1.62
N LYS A 254 26.35 8.59 -0.75
CA LYS A 254 27.40 7.72 -0.18
C LYS A 254 28.24 6.97 -1.22
N ARG A 255 27.73 6.82 -2.45
CA ARG A 255 28.44 6.18 -3.56
C ARG A 255 29.20 7.16 -4.46
N ARG A 256 29.04 8.46 -4.26
CA ARG A 256 29.72 9.50 -5.05
C ARG A 256 31.00 9.92 -4.35
N ASP A 257 31.99 10.28 -5.16
CA ASP A 257 33.20 10.92 -4.67
C ASP A 257 32.92 12.39 -4.32
N GLY A 258 33.37 12.83 -3.15
CA GLY A 258 33.20 14.21 -2.67
C GLY A 258 32.97 14.29 -1.15
N ASP A 259 33.06 15.50 -0.60
CA ASP A 259 32.73 15.74 0.81
C ASP A 259 31.22 15.98 0.98
N PHE A 260 30.53 14.92 1.37
CA PHE A 260 29.10 14.95 1.66
C PHE A 260 28.78 14.57 3.11
N ALA A 261 29.78 14.60 4.00
CA ALA A 261 29.66 14.10 5.37
C ALA A 261 28.47 14.73 6.11
N LYS A 262 28.32 16.06 6.00
CA LYS A 262 27.21 16.79 6.62
C LYS A 262 25.84 16.42 6.04
N ALA A 263 25.73 16.31 4.71
CA ALA A 263 24.47 15.95 4.06
C ALA A 263 24.02 14.52 4.44
N ILE A 264 24.97 13.58 4.51
CA ILE A 264 24.74 12.21 4.97
C ILE A 264 24.25 12.22 6.43
N ALA A 265 24.96 12.91 7.32
CA ALA A 265 24.58 13.01 8.73
C ALA A 265 23.19 13.63 8.92
N ASP A 266 22.88 14.68 8.14
CA ASP A 266 21.57 15.33 8.15
C ASP A 266 20.45 14.37 7.72
N TRP A 267 20.62 13.65 6.60
CA TRP A 267 19.63 12.67 6.13
C TRP A 267 19.44 11.53 7.13
N GLU A 268 20.50 11.01 7.72
CA GLU A 268 20.41 9.94 8.72
C GLU A 268 19.71 10.41 9.98
N SER A 269 20.01 11.62 10.46
CA SER A 269 19.32 12.24 11.59
C SER A 269 17.83 12.44 11.31
N ASP A 270 17.48 12.85 10.09
CA ASP A 270 16.10 13.08 9.67
C ASP A 270 15.33 11.76 9.47
N MET A 271 15.98 10.71 8.98
CA MET A 271 15.40 9.37 8.91
C MET A 271 15.16 8.80 10.31
N GLU A 272 16.12 8.96 11.23
CA GLU A 272 15.97 8.52 12.61
C GLU A 272 14.83 9.30 13.30
N TYR A 273 14.72 10.60 13.04
CA TYR A 273 13.59 11.39 13.53
C TYR A 273 12.25 10.86 13.01
N LEU A 274 12.12 10.63 11.69
CA LEU A 274 10.90 10.08 11.11
C LEU A 274 10.59 8.69 11.68
N LYS A 275 11.63 7.91 11.92
CA LYS A 275 11.51 6.60 12.53
C LYS A 275 10.95 6.73 13.95
N ILE A 276 11.61 7.47 14.84
CA ILE A 276 11.20 7.63 16.23
C ILE A 276 9.82 8.30 16.38
N GLU A 277 9.52 9.33 15.60
CA GLU A 277 8.28 10.11 15.78
C GLU A 277 7.05 9.41 15.17
N TYR A 278 7.24 8.69 14.05
CA TYR A 278 6.11 8.18 13.26
C TYR A 278 6.13 6.67 13.03
N PHE A 279 7.30 6.03 13.06
CA PHE A 279 7.46 4.60 12.77
C PHE A 279 7.61 3.75 14.02
N ASP A 280 8.67 3.92 14.82
CA ASP A 280 8.97 3.21 16.05
C ASP A 280 7.99 3.63 17.15
N TYR A 281 7.32 2.66 17.75
CA TYR A 281 6.48 2.91 18.92
C TYR A 281 7.30 2.61 20.18
N THR A 282 7.83 3.64 20.84
CA THR A 282 8.32 3.53 22.22
C THR A 282 7.32 4.18 23.18
N ASP A 283 7.19 3.61 24.40
CA ASP A 283 6.20 4.00 25.42
C ASP A 283 5.96 5.53 25.45
N LYS A 284 4.70 5.94 25.22
CA LYS A 284 4.27 7.35 25.06
C LYS A 284 4.83 8.28 26.15
N ARG A 285 5.11 7.76 27.35
CA ARG A 285 5.70 8.51 28.47
C ARG A 285 7.09 9.09 28.20
N ILE A 286 7.85 8.54 27.25
CA ILE A 286 9.17 9.08 26.84
C ILE A 286 8.98 10.15 25.76
N ASN A 287 8.03 9.97 24.84
CA ASN A 287 7.77 10.89 23.72
C ASN A 287 7.02 12.16 24.13
N ASP A 288 6.18 12.10 25.17
CA ASP A 288 5.43 13.28 25.64
C ASP A 288 6.38 14.37 26.22
N ARG A 289 7.51 13.97 26.84
CA ARG A 289 8.55 14.89 27.31
C ARG A 289 9.24 15.65 26.17
N TRP A 290 9.38 15.03 24.99
CA TRP A 290 9.92 15.67 23.79
C TRP A 290 8.90 16.61 23.14
N ARG A 291 7.61 16.25 23.16
CA ARG A 291 6.51 17.08 22.65
C ARG A 291 6.28 18.35 23.46
N GLU A 292 6.39 18.26 24.79
CA GLU A 292 6.31 19.44 25.66
C GLU A 292 7.45 20.42 25.40
N ARG A 293 8.69 19.93 25.26
CA ARG A 293 9.84 20.76 24.87
C ARG A 293 9.68 21.39 23.48
N LYS A 294 9.09 20.67 22.52
CA LYS A 294 8.78 21.17 21.17
C LYS A 294 7.75 22.30 21.18
N ILE A 295 6.71 22.20 22.02
CA ILE A 295 5.68 23.24 22.17
C ILE A 295 6.25 24.51 22.78
N VAL A 296 7.09 24.38 23.82
CA VAL A 296 7.77 25.52 24.46
C VAL A 296 8.69 26.23 23.45
N PHE A 297 9.51 25.47 22.72
CA PHE A 297 10.49 26.03 21.79
C PHE A 297 9.86 26.66 20.53
N VAL A 298 8.74 26.12 20.03
CA VAL A 298 7.99 26.72 18.90
C VAL A 298 7.35 28.05 19.30
N LYS A 299 6.89 28.19 20.56
CA LYS A 299 6.41 29.46 21.10
C LYS A 299 7.53 30.50 21.21
N GLU A 300 8.73 30.07 21.61
CA GLU A 300 9.91 30.95 21.71
C GLU A 300 10.42 31.42 20.33
N LEU A 301 10.40 30.57 19.30
CA LEU A 301 10.88 30.91 17.96
C LEU A 301 9.91 31.77 17.14
N TYR A 302 8.60 31.65 17.36
CA TYR A 302 7.59 32.30 16.53
C TYR A 302 6.76 33.36 17.25
N GLY A 303 7.06 33.66 18.53
CA GLY A 303 6.44 34.75 19.28
C GLY A 303 4.90 34.64 19.29
N ALA A 304 4.37 33.78 20.16
CA ALA A 304 2.96 33.82 20.55
C ALA A 304 2.84 34.41 21.97
#